data_AF-A0A1A9VDG4-F1
#
_entry.id   AF-A0A1A9VDG4-F1
#
_cell.length_a   1.000
_cell.length_b   1.000
_cell.length_c   1.000
_cell.angle_alpha   90.00
_cell.angle_beta   90.00
_cell.angle_gamma   90.00
#
_symmetry.space_group_name_H-M   'P 1'
#
loop_
_entity.id
_entity.type
_entity.pdbx_description
1 polymer ?
#
loop_
_entity_poly.entity_id
_entity_poly.type
_entity_poly.pdbx_seq_one_letter_code
_entity_poly.pdbx_strand_id
1 'polypeptide(L)'
;MAKVHITNVVVLDNPSSFFNPFQFELTFECIEELKEDLEWKLIYVGSADSEDYDQVDSTYVGPIPEGRHIFILQTEPPDVTKIPEPNAVGSEKLPYNLLI
;
A
#
# COMPACT_ATOMS: atom_id res chain seq x y z
N MET A 1 -22.61 2.22 8.62
CA MET A 1 -21.39 1.72 9.29
C MET A 1 -20.52 1.09 8.23
N ALA A 2 -19.19 1.23 8.29
CA ALA A 2 -18.32 0.51 7.35
C ALA A 2 -18.45 -1.01 7.60
N LYS A 3 -18.31 -1.84 6.56
CA LYS A 3 -18.38 -3.31 6.69
C LYS A 3 -17.02 -3.94 6.97
N VAL A 4 -15.94 -3.17 6.76
CA VAL A 4 -14.55 -3.59 6.89
C VAL A 4 -13.83 -2.55 7.73
N HIS A 5 -13.04 -3.03 8.68
CA HIS A 5 -12.22 -2.21 9.56
C HIS A 5 -10.79 -2.73 9.56
N ILE A 6 -9.84 -1.90 9.14
CA ILE A 6 -8.41 -2.23 9.29
C ILE A 6 -8.08 -2.10 10.77
N THR A 7 -7.52 -3.17 11.35
CA THR A 7 -7.17 -3.23 12.78
C THR A 7 -5.67 -3.17 13.02
N ASN A 8 -4.84 -3.55 12.04
CA ASN A 8 -3.39 -3.43 12.14
C ASN A 8 -2.74 -3.38 10.75
N VAL A 9 -1.61 -2.67 10.65
CA VAL A 9 -0.72 -2.69 9.48
C VAL A 9 0.71 -2.81 9.99
N VAL A 10 1.43 -3.83 9.56
CA VAL A 10 2.84 -4.02 9.91
C VAL A 10 3.67 -3.90 8.65
N VAL A 11 4.64 -2.99 8.67
CA VAL A 11 5.62 -2.85 7.60
C VAL A 11 6.71 -3.89 7.81
N LEU A 12 6.83 -4.83 6.88
CA LEU A 12 7.84 -5.88 6.91
C LEU A 12 9.09 -5.45 6.15
N ASP A 13 10.22 -6.08 6.44
CA ASP A 13 11.52 -5.83 5.77
C ASP A 13 11.89 -4.33 5.70
N ASN A 14 11.85 -3.64 6.84
CA ASN A 14 12.18 -2.21 6.95
C ASN A 14 13.24 -1.97 8.04
N PRO A 15 14.39 -1.31 7.73
CA PRO A 15 14.77 -0.72 6.45
C PRO A 15 15.21 -1.75 5.40
N SER A 16 14.94 -1.48 4.12
CA SER A 16 15.37 -2.28 2.98
C SER A 16 15.85 -1.41 1.81
N SER A 17 16.37 -2.07 0.77
CA SER A 17 16.75 -1.41 -0.48
C SER A 17 15.51 -0.83 -1.18
N PHE A 18 15.66 0.32 -1.83
CA PHE A 18 14.59 0.91 -2.66
C PHE A 18 14.08 -0.05 -3.75
N PHE A 19 14.94 -0.94 -4.23
CA PHE A 19 14.62 -1.92 -5.27
C PHE A 19 14.06 -3.23 -4.71
N ASN A 20 13.85 -3.34 -3.39
CA ASN A 20 13.16 -4.49 -2.82
C ASN A 20 11.64 -4.30 -2.91
N PRO A 21 10.88 -5.39 -3.04
CA PRO A 21 9.43 -5.34 -2.92
C PRO A 21 8.98 -4.78 -1.57
N PHE A 22 7.93 -3.97 -1.58
CA PHE A 22 7.30 -3.50 -0.36
C PHE A 22 6.40 -4.60 0.19
N GLN A 23 6.39 -4.78 1.51
CA GLN A 23 5.63 -5.83 2.17
C GLN A 23 4.87 -5.27 3.38
N PHE A 24 3.56 -5.44 3.37
CA PHE A 24 2.67 -5.03 4.45
C PHE A 24 1.86 -6.23 4.93
N GLU A 25 1.96 -6.58 6.21
CA GLU A 25 1.00 -7.48 6.83
C GLU A 25 -0.22 -6.67 7.29
N LEU A 26 -1.36 -6.92 6.66
CA LEU A 26 -2.61 -6.23 6.92
C LEU A 26 -3.53 -7.14 7.74
N THR A 27 -4.00 -6.62 8.88
CA THR A 27 -5.08 -7.23 9.65
C THR A 27 -6.34 -6.39 9.49
N PHE A 28 -7.45 -7.01 9.11
CA PHE A 28 -8.74 -6.34 9.05
C PHE A 28 -9.87 -7.24 9.55
N GLU A 29 -10.95 -6.62 10.01
CA GLU A 29 -12.17 -7.27 10.45
C GLU A 29 -13.31 -6.95 9.48
N CYS A 30 -14.03 -7.99 9.07
CA CYS A 30 -15.19 -7.89 8.21
C CYS A 30 -16.44 -8.25 9.02
N ILE A 31 -17.40 -7.33 9.09
CA ILE A 31 -18.61 -7.44 9.94
C ILE A 31 -19.67 -8.34 9.29
N GLU A 32 -19.67 -8.47 7.97
CA GLU A 32 -20.57 -9.35 7.22
C GLU A 32 -19.90 -9.80 5.93
N GLU A 33 -20.30 -10.95 5.39
CA GLU A 33 -19.74 -11.50 4.16
C GLU A 33 -19.83 -10.51 2.98
N LEU A 34 -18.68 -10.27 2.34
CA LEU A 34 -18.61 -9.54 1.07
C LEU A 34 -18.51 -10.53 -0.08
N LYS A 35 -19.50 -10.46 -0.97
CA LYS A 35 -19.54 -11.25 -2.22
C LYS A 35 -18.61 -10.70 -3.29
N GLU A 36 -18.26 -9.42 -3.19
CA GLU A 36 -17.36 -8.72 -4.11
C GLU A 36 -15.96 -8.64 -3.49
N ASP A 37 -14.96 -8.52 -4.36
CA ASP A 37 -13.57 -8.40 -3.95
C ASP A 37 -13.28 -7.02 -3.37
N LEU A 38 -12.44 -6.98 -2.34
CA LEU A 38 -11.82 -5.75 -1.87
C LEU A 38 -10.63 -5.42 -2.75
N GLU A 39 -10.61 -4.22 -3.31
CA GLU A 39 -9.45 -3.67 -4.02
C GLU A 39 -8.52 -2.95 -3.03
N TRP A 40 -7.30 -3.45 -2.93
CA TRP A 40 -6.20 -2.85 -2.17
C TRP A 40 -5.27 -2.14 -3.14
N LYS A 41 -5.00 -0.86 -2.89
CA LYS A 41 -4.09 -0.06 -3.70
C LYS A 41 -2.90 0.40 -2.88
N LEU A 42 -1.70 0.15 -3.39
CA LEU A 42 -0.51 0.86 -2.95
C LEU A 42 -0.21 1.98 -3.95
N ILE A 43 0.03 3.17 -3.44
CA ILE A 43 0.31 4.35 -4.25
C ILE A 43 1.70 4.86 -3.88
N TYR A 44 2.62 4.81 -4.82
CA TYR A 44 3.93 5.44 -4.72
C TYR A 44 3.82 6.86 -5.23
N VAL A 45 3.99 7.82 -4.31
CA VAL A 45 3.97 9.24 -4.65
C VAL A 45 5.30 9.61 -5.30
N GLY A 46 5.28 9.89 -6.60
CA GLY A 46 6.48 10.22 -7.37
C GLY A 46 6.91 11.69 -7.23
N SER A 47 5.98 12.59 -6.91
CA SER A 47 6.23 14.01 -6.66
C SER A 47 5.26 14.55 -5.62
N ALA A 48 5.75 15.41 -4.73
CA ALA A 48 4.89 16.10 -3.76
C ALA A 48 3.99 17.17 -4.42
N ASP A 49 4.35 17.62 -5.62
CA ASP A 49 3.68 18.74 -6.30
C ASP A 49 2.66 18.28 -7.36
N SER A 50 2.70 17.01 -7.78
CA SER A 50 1.78 16.48 -8.78
C SER A 50 1.56 14.98 -8.64
N GLU A 51 0.28 14.59 -8.70
CA GLU A 51 -0.19 13.21 -8.78
C GLU A 51 0.11 12.56 -10.14
N ASP A 52 0.54 13.32 -11.16
CA ASP A 52 0.87 12.79 -12.50
C ASP A 52 2.03 11.77 -12.48
N TYR A 53 2.81 11.77 -11.40
CA TYR A 53 3.93 10.86 -11.18
C TYR A 53 3.60 9.71 -10.21
N ASP A 54 2.34 9.63 -9.76
CA ASP A 54 1.92 8.57 -8.85
C ASP A 54 1.88 7.22 -9.58
N GLN A 55 2.41 6.20 -8.92
CA GLN A 55 2.42 4.84 -9.45
C GLN A 55 1.55 3.97 -8.56
N VAL A 56 0.56 3.31 -9.16
CA VAL A 56 -0.47 2.54 -8.45
C VAL A 56 -0.28 1.06 -8.73
N ASP A 57 -0.22 0.27 -7.66
CA ASP A 57 -0.33 -1.19 -7.71
C ASP A 57 -1.64 -1.63 -7.04
N SER A 58 -2.45 -2.43 -7.75
CA SER A 58 -3.76 -2.88 -7.29
C SER A 58 -3.79 -4.39 -7.10
N THR A 59 -4.30 -4.84 -5.96
CA THR A 59 -4.55 -6.25 -5.65
C THR A 59 -6.00 -6.45 -5.22
N TYR A 60 -6.67 -7.47 -5.74
CA TYR A 60 -8.06 -7.81 -5.38
C TYR A 60 -8.08 -9.02 -4.45
N VAL A 61 -8.84 -8.93 -3.36
CA VAL A 61 -8.99 -10.02 -2.38
C VAL A 61 -10.47 -10.27 -2.15
N GLY A 62 -10.96 -11.45 -2.53
CA GLY A 62 -12.33 -11.87 -2.28
C GLY A 62 -12.65 -13.26 -2.80
N PRO A 63 -13.87 -13.76 -2.52
CA PRO A 63 -14.85 -13.17 -1.61
C PRO A 63 -14.37 -13.16 -0.15
N ILE A 64 -14.88 -12.24 0.68
CA ILE A 64 -14.43 -12.05 2.07
C ILE A 64 -15.51 -12.52 3.05
N PRO A 65 -15.29 -13.64 3.77
CA PRO A 65 -16.20 -14.07 4.84
C PRO A 65 -16.26 -13.08 6.00
N GLU A 66 -17.32 -13.15 6.81
CA GLU A 66 -17.35 -12.46 8.11
C GLU A 66 -16.21 -12.96 9.01
N GLY A 67 -15.59 -12.05 9.76
CA GLY A 67 -14.55 -12.35 10.74
C GLY A 67 -13.27 -11.56 10.55
N ARG A 68 -12.21 -12.00 11.22
CA ARG A 68 -10.89 -11.36 11.21
C ARG A 68 -9.98 -12.06 10.21
N HIS A 69 -9.34 -11.27 9.36
CA HIS A 69 -8.46 -11.72 8.28
C HIS A 69 -7.08 -11.10 8.42
N ILE A 70 -6.06 -11.85 8.00
CA ILE A 70 -4.67 -11.40 7.91
C ILE A 70 -4.13 -11.84 6.55
N PHE A 71 -3.50 -10.92 5.83
CA PHE A 71 -2.76 -11.25 4.61
C PHE A 71 -1.55 -10.34 4.43
N ILE A 72 -0.61 -10.77 3.59
CA ILE A 72 0.56 -9.97 3.22
C ILE A 72 0.29 -9.37 1.84
N LEU A 73 0.24 -8.04 1.78
CA LEU A 73 0.27 -7.27 0.54
C LEU A 73 1.72 -7.06 0.16
N GLN A 74 2.15 -7.64 -0.96
CA GLN A 74 3.49 -7.45 -1.51
C GLN A 74 3.38 -6.81 -2.89
N THR A 75 4.19 -5.79 -3.14
CA THR A 75 4.21 -5.06 -4.40
C THR A 75 5.64 -4.86 -4.89
N GLU A 76 5.81 -4.80 -6.20
CA GLU A 76 7.10 -4.44 -6.81
C GLU A 76 7.47 -2.98 -6.46
N PRO A 77 8.78 -2.64 -6.41
CA PRO A 77 9.22 -1.26 -6.20
C PRO A 77 8.74 -0.34 -7.33
N PRO A 78 8.64 0.98 -7.09
CA PRO A 78 8.22 1.93 -8.12
C PRO A 78 9.26 2.03 -9.25
N ASP A 79 8.78 2.35 -10.45
CA ASP A 79 9.61 2.61 -11.61
C ASP A 79 10.34 3.94 -11.46
N VAL A 80 11.65 3.88 -11.22
CA VAL A 80 12.53 5.04 -11.05
C VAL A 80 12.52 5.98 -12.26
N THR A 81 12.22 5.49 -13.46
CA THR A 81 12.23 6.32 -14.68
C THR A 81 11.05 7.31 -14.72
N LYS A 82 10.03 7.08 -13.89
CA LYS A 82 8.86 7.93 -13.75
C LYS A 82 8.96 8.89 -12.57
N ILE A 83 10.07 8.84 -11.81
CA ILE A 83 10.31 9.76 -10.70
C ILE A 83 11.12 10.95 -11.24
N PRO A 84 10.66 12.20 -11.06
CA PRO A 84 11.43 13.37 -11.47
C PRO A 84 12.81 13.41 -10.81
N GLU A 85 13.87 13.76 -11.56
CA GLU A 85 15.25 13.82 -11.05
C GLU A 85 15.45 14.60 -9.73
N PRO A 86 14.83 15.79 -9.51
CA PRO A 86 14.97 16.48 -8.22
C PRO A 86 14.40 15.68 -7.04
N ASN A 87 13.45 14.78 -7.30
CA ASN A 87 12.81 13.91 -6.32
C ASN A 87 13.52 12.54 -6.21
N ALA A 88 14.39 12.18 -7.15
CA ALA A 88 15.10 10.90 -7.18
C ALA A 88 16.29 10.82 -6.20
N VAL A 89 16.95 11.95 -5.92
CA VAL A 89 18.03 12.05 -4.93
C VAL A 89 17.67 13.12 -3.90
N GLY A 90 16.50 12.96 -3.31
CA GLY A 90 16.07 13.72 -2.15
C GLY A 90 15.98 12.78 -0.97
N SER A 91 16.61 13.15 0.14
CA SER A 91 16.09 12.83 1.48
C SER A 91 14.73 13.52 1.76
N GLU A 92 13.97 13.85 0.71
CA GLU A 92 12.54 14.05 0.74
C GLU A 92 11.98 12.64 0.92
N LYS A 93 11.96 12.16 2.16
CA LYS A 93 10.67 11.98 2.82
C LYS A 93 9.68 11.47 1.79
N LEU A 94 9.71 10.14 1.57
CA LEU A 94 8.47 9.38 1.39
C LEU A 94 7.41 10.16 2.15
N PRO A 95 6.37 10.66 1.47
CA PRO A 95 5.49 11.69 1.99
C PRO A 95 5.25 11.40 3.45
N TYR A 96 5.58 12.37 4.30
CA TYR A 96 5.11 12.39 5.67
C TYR A 96 3.68 11.85 5.66
N ASN A 97 3.51 10.69 6.29
CA ASN A 97 2.30 9.84 6.31
C ASN A 97 2.32 8.56 5.46
N LEU A 98 3.40 7.76 5.54
CA LEU A 98 3.14 6.37 5.96
C LEU A 98 2.88 6.38 7.48
N LEU A 99 1.81 7.08 7.88
CA LEU A 99 1.20 6.93 9.19
C LEU A 99 0.50 5.59 9.10
N ILE A 100 1.10 4.60 9.76
CA ILE A 100 0.31 3.56 10.41
C ILE A 100 -0.46 4.23 11.54
#